data_AF-A0A2N2Y553-F1
#
_entry.id   AF-A0A2N2Y553-F1
#
_cell.length_a   1.000
_cell.length_b   1.000
_cell.length_c   1.000
_cell.angle_alpha   90.00
_cell.angle_beta   90.00
_cell.angle_gamma   90.00
#
_symmetry.space_group_name_H-M   'P 1'
#
loop_
_entity.id
_entity.type
_entity.pdbx_description
1 polymer ?
#
loop_
_entity_poly.entity_id
_entity_poly.type
_entity_poly.pdbx_seq_one_letter_code
_entity_poly.pdbx_strand_id
1 'polypeptide(L)'
;GVIFVEDSLWGTSAQWGQTNYYAGGSNGAMCGYENKPSTVPAAEMKFDHVAREILDTPFGTPNSLPASITSGSVISYQYSYTLPDGWRYDKLHVVGFLLDMSTNEILNANNVISSYVGVADRNFENGIAVYPNPSREYTNVAFTLDNATAVSVDVCDLFGSMVYSGDVHEYAAGQNQIRISNASLANGMYVVRLNIGNQIITRKISVVK
;
A
#
# COMPACT_ATOMS: atom_id res chain seq x y z
N GLY A 1 -6.10 14.11 -7.81
CA GLY A 1 -5.52 13.09 -8.71
C GLY A 1 -4.53 12.25 -7.94
N VAL A 2 -4.05 11.17 -8.56
CA VAL A 2 -3.03 10.29 -8.00
C VAL A 2 -1.97 10.01 -9.05
N ILE A 3 -0.70 10.07 -8.65
CA ILE A 3 0.46 9.79 -9.49
C ILE A 3 1.28 8.69 -8.84
N PHE A 4 1.65 7.68 -9.62
CA PHE A 4 2.67 6.73 -9.26
C PHE A 4 4.03 7.24 -9.67
N VAL A 5 4.93 7.33 -8.71
CA VAL A 5 6.28 7.85 -8.84
C VAL A 5 7.24 6.75 -8.43
N GLU A 6 8.25 6.45 -9.22
CA GLU A 6 9.24 5.43 -8.89
C GLU A 6 10.63 6.06 -8.78
N ASP A 7 11.37 5.61 -7.77
CA ASP A 7 12.71 6.06 -7.48
C ASP A 7 13.77 5.05 -7.95
N SER A 8 15.00 5.55 -8.16
CA SER A 8 16.15 4.74 -8.54
C SER A 8 15.94 3.86 -9.78
N LEU A 9 15.21 4.37 -10.77
CA LEU A 9 15.14 3.71 -12.08
C LEU A 9 16.51 3.79 -12.75
N TRP A 10 16.87 2.73 -13.45
CA TRP A 10 18.08 2.63 -14.24
C TRP A 10 17.79 1.85 -15.51
N GLY A 11 18.62 2.09 -16.52
CA GLY A 11 18.57 1.33 -17.75
C GLY A 11 19.95 1.25 -18.38
N THR A 12 20.12 0.33 -19.32
CA THR A 12 21.41 0.10 -20.00
C THR A 12 21.40 0.57 -21.45
N SER A 13 20.23 0.92 -22.00
CA SER A 13 20.12 1.41 -23.37
C SER A 13 20.48 2.90 -23.47
N ALA A 14 20.93 3.34 -24.64
CA ALA A 14 21.36 4.72 -24.88
C ALA A 14 20.27 5.78 -24.60
N GLN A 15 18.99 5.38 -24.53
CA GLN A 15 17.86 6.27 -24.21
C GLN A 15 17.85 6.75 -22.76
N TRP A 16 18.60 6.10 -21.86
CA TRP A 16 18.74 6.47 -20.45
C TRP A 16 19.92 7.41 -20.20
N GLY A 17 20.70 7.73 -21.24
CA GLY A 17 21.78 8.70 -21.14
C GLY A 17 21.23 10.11 -20.91
N GLN A 18 21.85 10.85 -20.00
CA GLN A 18 21.52 12.25 -19.72
C GLN A 18 22.63 13.16 -20.22
N THR A 19 22.24 14.31 -20.79
CA THR A 19 23.18 15.33 -21.24
C THR A 19 23.65 16.12 -20.03
N ASN A 20 24.96 16.11 -19.81
CA ASN A 20 25.61 16.75 -18.69
C ASN A 20 26.38 18.00 -19.14
N TYR A 21 25.82 19.16 -18.83
CA TYR A 21 26.45 20.46 -19.10
C TYR A 21 27.55 20.84 -18.11
N TYR A 22 27.73 20.08 -17.03
CA TYR A 22 28.79 20.30 -16.03
C TYR A 22 30.07 19.52 -16.33
N ALA A 23 30.07 18.70 -17.38
CA ALA A 23 31.23 17.91 -17.79
C ALA A 23 32.47 18.79 -18.00
N GLY A 24 33.57 18.43 -17.35
CA GLY A 24 34.82 19.20 -17.40
C GLY A 24 34.92 20.33 -16.38
N GLY A 25 33.92 20.49 -15.50
CA GLY A 25 34.01 21.31 -14.28
C GLY A 25 34.03 22.83 -14.47
N SER A 26 33.87 23.34 -15.70
CA SER A 26 33.86 24.79 -15.96
C SER A 26 32.69 25.53 -15.30
N ASN A 27 31.58 24.83 -14.99
CA ASN A 27 30.39 25.37 -14.33
C ASN A 27 30.37 25.20 -12.81
N GLY A 28 31.47 24.71 -12.21
CA GLY A 28 31.57 24.42 -10.77
C GLY A 28 31.22 22.97 -10.41
N ALA A 29 31.26 22.67 -9.11
CA ALA A 29 30.98 21.31 -8.61
C ALA A 29 29.47 21.05 -8.55
N MET A 30 29.04 19.89 -9.05
CA MET A 30 27.65 19.42 -9.03
C MET A 30 27.61 17.96 -8.58
N CYS A 31 27.86 17.74 -7.28
CA CYS A 31 27.74 16.41 -6.65
C CYS A 31 28.49 15.27 -7.40
N GLY A 32 29.61 15.58 -8.07
CA GLY A 32 30.42 14.61 -8.80
C GLY A 32 30.11 14.50 -10.29
N TYR A 33 29.06 15.14 -10.80
CA TYR A 33 28.73 15.18 -12.24
C TYR A 33 29.75 15.99 -13.05
N GLU A 34 30.50 16.88 -12.42
CA GLU A 34 31.58 17.64 -13.06
C GLU A 34 32.71 16.75 -13.62
N ASN A 35 32.91 15.58 -13.01
CA ASN A 35 33.94 14.61 -13.39
C ASN A 35 33.43 13.58 -14.41
N LYS A 36 32.14 13.63 -14.78
CA LYS A 36 31.51 12.73 -15.73
C LYS A 36 31.57 13.31 -17.15
N PRO A 37 31.53 12.46 -18.19
CA PRO A 37 31.46 12.93 -19.58
C PRO A 37 30.20 13.75 -19.86
N SER A 38 30.21 14.46 -21.00
CA SER A 38 29.10 15.32 -21.46
C SER A 38 27.80 14.58 -21.74
N THR A 39 27.87 13.26 -21.93
CA THR A 39 26.72 12.36 -21.85
C THR A 39 27.02 11.34 -20.76
N VAL A 40 26.27 11.38 -19.67
CA VAL A 40 26.46 10.39 -18.60
C VAL A 40 26.01 9.04 -19.13
N PRO A 41 26.85 7.98 -19.04
CA PRO A 41 26.46 6.65 -19.47
C PRO A 41 25.20 6.19 -18.75
N ALA A 42 24.29 5.54 -19.49
CA ALA A 42 23.04 5.01 -18.99
C ALA A 42 23.21 4.14 -17.72
N ALA A 43 24.27 3.33 -17.67
CA ALA A 43 24.59 2.46 -16.55
C ALA A 43 24.95 3.21 -15.25
N GLU A 44 25.32 4.48 -15.34
CA GLU A 44 25.67 5.32 -14.19
C GLU A 44 24.55 6.30 -13.81
N MET A 45 23.50 6.39 -14.64
CA MET A 45 22.35 7.23 -14.37
C MET A 45 21.30 6.48 -13.57
N LYS A 46 20.89 7.08 -12.45
CA LYS A 46 19.72 6.68 -11.69
C LYS A 46 18.75 7.85 -11.66
N PHE A 47 17.51 7.58 -12.01
CA PHE A 47 16.45 8.57 -12.00
C PHE A 47 15.59 8.37 -10.76
N ASP A 48 15.46 9.43 -9.99
CA ASP A 48 14.57 9.48 -8.83
C ASP A 48 13.35 10.34 -9.16
N HIS A 49 12.24 10.06 -8.49
CA HIS A 49 10.95 10.72 -8.62
C HIS A 49 10.36 10.70 -10.03
N VAL A 50 10.49 9.58 -10.75
CA VAL A 50 9.96 9.43 -12.11
C VAL A 50 8.48 9.09 -12.07
N ALA A 51 7.63 9.96 -12.62
CA ALA A 51 6.22 9.66 -12.82
C ALA A 51 6.05 8.49 -13.81
N ARG A 52 5.54 7.36 -13.32
CA ARG A 52 5.29 6.15 -14.11
C ARG A 52 3.89 6.11 -14.69
N GLU A 53 2.90 6.55 -13.92
CA GLU A 53 1.49 6.56 -14.30
C GLU A 53 0.76 7.68 -13.57
N ILE A 54 -0.18 8.32 -14.27
CA ILE A 54 -1.09 9.30 -13.67
C ILE A 54 -2.49 8.71 -13.82
N LEU A 55 -3.19 8.52 -12.69
CA LEU A 55 -4.55 8.01 -12.74
C LEU A 55 -5.51 9.09 -13.26
N ASP A 56 -6.37 8.67 -14.20
CA ASP A 56 -7.33 9.46 -14.97
C ASP A 56 -6.68 10.49 -15.90
N THR A 57 -6.37 11.69 -15.40
CA THR A 57 -5.81 12.78 -16.21
C THR A 57 -4.69 13.50 -15.47
N PRO A 58 -3.76 14.17 -16.19
CA PRO A 58 -2.76 15.05 -15.59
C PRO A 58 -3.35 16.16 -14.69
N PHE A 59 -4.62 16.52 -14.89
CA PHE A 59 -5.34 17.52 -14.11
C PHE A 59 -6.23 16.89 -13.02
N GLY A 60 -6.01 15.62 -12.71
CA GLY A 60 -6.82 14.86 -11.76
C GLY A 60 -8.19 14.46 -12.31
N THR A 61 -9.10 14.15 -11.39
CA THR A 61 -10.40 13.56 -11.72
C THR A 61 -11.51 14.57 -11.50
N PRO A 62 -12.22 15.00 -12.57
CA PRO A 62 -13.32 15.92 -12.44
C PRO A 62 -14.39 15.38 -11.49
N ASN A 63 -14.96 16.26 -10.66
CA ASN A 63 -16.02 15.92 -9.70
C ASN A 63 -15.61 14.85 -8.65
N SER A 64 -14.31 14.65 -8.41
CA SER A 64 -13.81 13.78 -7.33
C SER A 64 -14.20 14.26 -5.93
N LEU A 65 -14.51 15.56 -5.79
CA LEU A 65 -15.10 16.15 -4.59
C LEU A 65 -16.49 16.73 -4.90
N PRO A 66 -17.44 16.68 -3.95
CA PRO A 66 -18.72 17.37 -4.05
C PRO A 66 -18.54 18.89 -4.08
N ALA A 67 -19.48 19.58 -4.73
CA ALA A 67 -19.44 21.04 -4.92
C ALA A 67 -19.53 21.84 -3.60
N SER A 68 -20.03 21.22 -2.53
CA SER A 68 -20.05 21.80 -1.18
C SER A 68 -19.41 20.82 -0.20
N ILE A 69 -18.49 21.35 0.61
CA ILE A 69 -17.81 20.62 1.67
C ILE A 69 -18.15 21.30 2.99
N THR A 70 -18.88 20.60 3.86
CA THR A 70 -19.16 21.10 5.21
C THR A 70 -17.89 20.98 6.06
N SER A 71 -17.49 22.05 6.73
CA SER A 71 -16.31 22.05 7.60
C SER A 71 -16.34 20.88 8.60
N GLY A 72 -15.22 20.16 8.72
CA GLY A 72 -15.10 18.96 9.55
C GLY A 72 -15.56 17.65 8.90
N SER A 73 -16.07 17.68 7.68
CA SER A 73 -16.44 16.46 6.94
C SER A 73 -15.20 15.80 6.33
N VAL A 74 -15.14 14.47 6.42
CA VAL A 74 -14.13 13.66 5.72
C VAL A 74 -14.74 13.17 4.42
N ILE A 75 -14.17 13.60 3.29
CA ILE A 75 -14.56 13.12 1.96
C ILE A 75 -13.46 12.18 1.48
N SER A 76 -13.87 11.03 0.96
CA SER A 76 -12.95 10.04 0.42
C SER A 76 -13.31 9.75 -1.03
N TYR A 77 -12.28 9.71 -1.88
CA TYR A 77 -12.36 9.23 -3.25
C TYR A 77 -11.35 8.10 -3.40
N GLN A 78 -11.80 6.96 -3.90
CA GLN A 78 -10.99 5.75 -3.99
C GLN A 78 -10.53 5.52 -5.43
N TYR A 79 -9.25 5.20 -5.59
CA TYR A 79 -8.68 4.76 -6.85
C TYR A 79 -8.29 3.29 -6.74
N SER A 80 -8.49 2.54 -7.82
CA SER A 80 -8.03 1.16 -7.95
C SER A 80 -7.18 1.03 -9.21
N TYR A 81 -5.95 0.55 -9.06
CA TYR A 81 -5.02 0.34 -10.17
C TYR A 81 -4.26 -0.96 -9.96
N THR A 82 -4.11 -1.75 -11.03
CA THR A 82 -3.29 -2.97 -11.00
C THR A 82 -1.90 -2.61 -11.49
N LEU A 83 -0.89 -2.77 -10.62
CA LEU A 83 0.49 -2.43 -10.96
C LEU A 83 1.04 -3.43 -12.01
N PRO A 84 1.66 -2.95 -13.10
CA PRO A 84 2.27 -3.83 -14.09
C PRO A 84 3.49 -4.60 -13.55
N ASP A 85 3.70 -5.80 -14.07
CA ASP A 85 4.90 -6.58 -13.79
C ASP A 85 6.15 -5.82 -14.26
N GLY A 86 7.17 -5.75 -13.40
CA GLY A 86 8.45 -5.10 -13.68
C GLY A 86 8.69 -3.76 -12.98
N TRP A 87 7.70 -3.22 -12.26
CA TRP A 87 7.90 -2.05 -11.39
C TRP A 87 8.43 -2.48 -10.04
N ARG A 88 9.33 -1.67 -9.46
CA ARG A 88 9.92 -1.97 -8.15
C ARG A 88 9.09 -1.37 -7.03
N TYR A 89 8.27 -2.20 -6.40
CA TYR A 89 7.38 -1.80 -5.30
C TYR A 89 8.11 -1.13 -4.13
N ASP A 90 9.33 -1.60 -3.79
CA ASP A 90 10.17 -1.04 -2.72
C ASP A 90 10.64 0.40 -3.00
N LYS A 91 10.48 0.86 -4.24
CA LYS A 91 10.86 2.19 -4.73
C LYS A 91 9.68 2.97 -5.27
N LEU A 92 8.46 2.48 -5.09
CA LEU A 92 7.26 3.14 -5.58
C LEU A 92 6.70 4.07 -4.51
N HIS A 93 6.34 5.27 -4.92
CA HIS A 93 5.70 6.30 -4.13
C HIS A 93 4.36 6.64 -4.79
N VAL A 94 3.32 6.77 -3.98
CA VAL A 94 2.01 7.21 -4.43
C VAL A 94 1.82 8.65 -3.96
N VAL A 95 1.67 9.56 -4.91
CA VAL A 95 1.45 10.98 -4.63
C VAL A 95 -0.02 11.30 -4.90
N GLY A 96 -0.77 11.56 -3.83
CA GLY A 96 -2.14 12.06 -3.90
C GLY A 96 -2.13 13.58 -3.84
N PHE A 97 -2.80 14.24 -4.77
CA PHE A 97 -2.88 15.70 -4.79
C PHE A 97 -4.31 16.20 -5.02
N LEU A 98 -4.60 17.34 -4.41
CA LEU A 98 -5.81 18.11 -4.60
C LEU A 98 -5.49 19.31 -5.49
N LEU A 99 -6.25 19.47 -6.56
CA LEU A 99 -6.10 20.55 -7.53
C LEU A 99 -7.42 21.28 -7.72
N ASP A 100 -7.33 22.60 -7.84
CA ASP A 100 -8.42 23.43 -8.33
C ASP A 100 -8.40 23.44 -9.87
N MET A 101 -9.44 22.89 -10.50
CA MET A 101 -9.52 22.82 -11.97
C MET A 101 -9.81 24.18 -12.64
N SER A 102 -10.21 25.20 -11.87
CA SER A 102 -10.48 26.53 -12.42
C SER A 102 -9.20 27.37 -12.53
N THR A 103 -8.28 27.24 -11.58
CA THR A 103 -6.99 27.96 -11.56
C THR A 103 -5.80 27.09 -11.99
N ASN A 104 -5.97 25.77 -12.06
CA ASN A 104 -4.92 24.76 -12.24
C ASN A 104 -3.88 24.74 -11.11
N GLU A 105 -4.23 25.24 -9.93
CA GLU A 105 -3.33 25.25 -8.78
C GLU A 105 -3.48 23.98 -7.95
N ILE A 106 -2.33 23.45 -7.50
CA ILE A 106 -2.32 22.34 -6.53
C ILE A 106 -2.55 22.94 -5.14
N LEU A 107 -3.70 22.67 -4.56
CA LEU A 107 -4.09 23.16 -3.23
C LEU A 107 -3.40 22.38 -2.12
N ASN A 108 -3.19 21.08 -2.32
CA ASN A 108 -2.51 20.23 -1.35
C ASN A 108 -1.95 18.98 -2.04
N ALA A 109 -0.88 18.42 -1.49
CA ALA A 109 -0.34 17.14 -1.93
C ALA A 109 0.22 16.38 -0.74
N ASN A 110 0.09 15.06 -0.80
CA ASN A 110 0.70 14.15 0.16
C ASN A 110 1.32 12.98 -0.61
N ASN A 111 2.50 12.55 -0.18
CA ASN A 111 3.19 11.40 -0.73
C ASN A 111 3.26 10.30 0.31
N VAL A 112 2.96 9.08 -0.11
CA VAL A 112 3.07 7.89 0.74
C VAL A 112 3.96 6.91 0.00
N ILE A 113 5.01 6.41 0.66
CA ILE A 113 5.78 5.29 0.14
C ILE A 113 4.79 4.14 -0.01
N SER A 114 4.76 3.51 -1.18
CA SER A 114 3.99 2.29 -1.37
C SER A 114 4.50 1.27 -0.37
N SER A 115 3.80 1.13 0.75
CA SER A 115 4.01 -0.01 1.61
C SER A 115 3.50 -1.20 0.80
N TYR A 116 4.29 -2.27 0.79
CA TYR A 116 3.83 -3.57 0.35
C TYR A 116 2.64 -3.96 1.22
N VAL A 117 1.44 -3.56 0.81
CA VAL A 117 0.27 -4.41 0.96
C VAL A 117 0.46 -5.36 -0.21
N GLY A 118 0.89 -6.59 0.06
CA GLY A 118 1.04 -7.61 -0.97
C GLY A 118 -0.29 -7.80 -1.68
N VAL A 119 -0.51 -7.05 -2.75
CA VAL A 119 -1.52 -7.30 -3.78
C VAL A 119 -0.81 -7.96 -4.97
N ALA A 120 0.07 -8.91 -4.64
CA ALA A 120 0.31 -10.08 -5.47
C ALA A 120 -0.41 -11.26 -4.80
N ASP A 121 -1.68 -11.07 -4.47
CA ASP A 121 -2.58 -12.18 -4.21
C ASP A 121 -3.95 -11.81 -4.74
N ARG A 122 -4.17 -12.17 -5.99
CA ARG A 122 -5.49 -12.17 -6.63
C ARG A 122 -6.49 -13.14 -5.97
N ASN A 123 -6.19 -13.71 -4.79
CA ASN A 123 -7.06 -14.66 -4.11
C ASN A 123 -7.18 -14.51 -2.57
N PHE A 124 -6.34 -13.75 -1.87
CA PHE A 124 -6.29 -13.86 -0.40
C PHE A 124 -7.21 -12.92 0.39
N GLU A 125 -7.68 -11.81 -0.22
CA GLU A 125 -8.80 -11.03 0.35
C GLU A 125 -10.11 -11.86 0.42
N ASN A 126 -10.24 -12.88 -0.44
CA ASN A 126 -11.33 -13.86 -0.43
C ASN A 126 -11.03 -15.12 0.39
N GLY A 127 -9.81 -15.26 0.92
CA GLY A 127 -9.40 -16.43 1.68
C GLY A 127 -9.99 -16.43 3.09
N ILE A 128 -10.06 -15.26 3.75
CA ILE A 128 -10.47 -15.16 5.14
C ILE A 128 -11.95 -14.80 5.32
N ALA A 129 -12.73 -15.70 5.92
CA ALA A 129 -14.12 -15.46 6.28
C ALA A 129 -14.28 -15.53 7.80
N VAL A 130 -14.90 -14.50 8.36
CA VAL A 130 -15.12 -14.42 9.81
C VAL A 130 -16.61 -14.46 10.11
N TYR A 131 -17.06 -15.52 10.78
CA TYR A 131 -18.48 -15.77 11.01
C TYR A 131 -18.75 -16.56 12.30
N PRO A 132 -19.93 -16.37 12.93
CA PRO A 132 -20.89 -15.31 12.65
C PRO A 132 -20.31 -13.93 13.01
N ASN A 133 -20.74 -12.88 12.33
CA ASN A 133 -20.41 -11.50 12.69
C ASN A 133 -21.65 -10.63 12.44
N PRO A 134 -22.31 -10.09 13.48
CA PRO A 134 -21.93 -10.13 14.90
C PRO A 134 -21.94 -11.54 15.53
N SER A 135 -21.11 -11.73 16.55
CA SER A 135 -20.88 -13.02 17.24
C SER A 135 -21.28 -12.95 18.71
N ARG A 136 -21.75 -14.06 19.30
CA ARG A 136 -22.10 -14.11 20.74
C ARG A 136 -21.06 -14.89 21.54
N GLU A 137 -21.01 -16.20 21.34
CA GLU A 137 -20.17 -17.11 22.14
C GLU A 137 -18.79 -17.37 21.50
N TYR A 138 -18.74 -17.40 20.17
CA TYR A 138 -17.54 -17.71 19.42
C TYR A 138 -17.58 -17.07 18.03
N THR A 139 -16.39 -16.93 17.45
CA THR A 139 -16.18 -16.47 16.10
C THR A 139 -15.27 -17.46 15.38
N ASN A 140 -15.68 -17.94 14.20
CA ASN A 140 -14.84 -18.75 13.34
C ASN A 140 -14.08 -17.85 12.37
N VAL A 141 -12.80 -18.14 12.19
CA VAL A 141 -11.91 -17.53 11.20
C VAL A 141 -11.53 -18.64 10.23
N ALA A 142 -12.24 -18.72 9.10
CA ALA A 142 -11.90 -19.63 8.01
C ALA A 142 -10.87 -18.96 7.10
N PHE A 143 -9.86 -19.70 6.65
CA PHE A 143 -8.82 -19.23 5.72
C PHE A 143 -8.39 -20.35 4.78
N THR A 144 -7.84 -20.01 3.61
CA THR A 144 -7.30 -21.00 2.66
C THR A 144 -5.80 -20.79 2.53
N LEU A 145 -5.01 -21.86 2.56
CA LEU A 145 -3.56 -21.79 2.38
C LEU A 145 -3.15 -22.46 1.06
N ASP A 146 -2.23 -21.85 0.32
CA ASP A 146 -1.68 -22.49 -0.89
C ASP A 146 -0.69 -23.60 -0.54
N ASN A 147 0.02 -23.46 0.60
CA ASN A 147 1.02 -24.40 1.09
C ASN A 147 0.91 -24.56 2.61
N ALA A 148 1.42 -25.67 3.15
CA ALA A 148 1.46 -25.85 4.60
C ALA A 148 2.27 -24.72 5.26
N THR A 149 1.66 -23.97 6.18
CA THR A 149 2.21 -22.74 6.72
C THR A 149 1.84 -22.57 8.20
N ALA A 150 2.75 -21.99 8.98
CA ALA A 150 2.48 -21.59 10.36
C ALA A 150 1.53 -20.39 10.42
N VAL A 151 0.46 -20.52 11.20
CA VAL A 151 -0.59 -19.52 11.37
C VAL A 151 -0.85 -19.26 12.85
N SER A 152 -1.03 -18.00 13.23
CA SER A 152 -1.54 -17.60 14.53
C SER A 152 -2.66 -16.57 14.40
N VAL A 153 -3.49 -16.45 15.44
CA VAL A 153 -4.58 -15.49 15.47
C VAL A 153 -4.54 -14.66 16.74
N ASP A 154 -4.59 -13.35 16.60
CA ASP A 154 -4.70 -12.40 17.70
C ASP A 154 -6.00 -11.61 17.57
N VAL A 155 -6.53 -11.16 18.70
CA VAL A 155 -7.65 -10.21 18.73
C VAL A 155 -7.22 -8.97 19.48
N CYS A 156 -7.46 -7.82 18.87
CA CYS A 156 -7.18 -6.50 19.44
C CYS A 156 -8.46 -5.70 19.59
N ASP A 157 -8.50 -4.80 20.58
CA ASP A 157 -9.51 -3.74 20.65
C ASP A 157 -9.26 -2.66 19.57
N LEU A 158 -10.16 -1.67 19.47
CA LEU A 158 -10.03 -0.57 18.51
C LEU A 158 -8.85 0.37 18.78
N PHE A 159 -8.26 0.32 19.98
CA PHE A 159 -7.09 1.10 20.36
C PHE A 159 -5.79 0.33 20.15
N GLY A 160 -5.86 -0.90 19.63
CA GLY A 160 -4.72 -1.77 19.35
C GLY A 160 -4.25 -2.60 20.54
N SER A 161 -4.93 -2.57 21.69
CA SER A 161 -4.60 -3.41 22.83
C SER A 161 -4.98 -4.85 22.51
N MET A 162 -4.03 -5.77 22.67
CA MET A 162 -4.25 -7.20 22.46
C MET A 162 -5.09 -7.78 23.60
N VAL A 163 -6.26 -8.31 23.27
CA VAL A 163 -7.22 -8.89 24.23
C VAL A 163 -7.26 -10.43 24.18
N TYR A 164 -6.74 -11.01 23.09
CA TYR A 164 -6.53 -12.44 22.92
C TYR A 164 -5.31 -12.66 22.04
N SER A 165 -4.50 -13.66 22.36
CA SER A 165 -3.41 -14.13 21.52
C SER A 165 -3.46 -15.65 21.48
N GLY A 166 -3.52 -16.20 20.27
CA GLY A 166 -3.54 -17.63 20.01
C GLY A 166 -2.14 -18.13 19.67
N ASP A 167 -1.84 -19.36 20.07
CA ASP A 167 -0.57 -20.00 19.76
C ASP A 167 -0.39 -20.21 18.25
N VAL A 168 0.87 -20.22 17.83
CA VAL A 168 1.25 -20.52 16.44
C VAL A 168 1.07 -22.01 16.18
N HIS A 169 0.30 -22.35 15.16
CA HIS A 169 0.07 -23.73 14.72
C HIS A 169 0.35 -23.88 13.23
N GLU A 170 0.88 -25.02 12.82
CA GLU A 170 1.08 -25.33 11.41
C GLU A 170 -0.21 -25.92 10.80
N TYR A 171 -0.68 -25.32 9.72
CA TYR A 171 -1.87 -25.76 9.00
C TYR A 171 -1.49 -26.26 7.61
N ALA A 172 -2.19 -27.28 7.12
CA ALA A 172 -1.98 -27.83 5.79
C ALA A 172 -2.49 -26.88 4.68
N ALA A 173 -2.02 -27.09 3.46
CA ALA A 173 -2.60 -26.44 2.28
C ALA A 173 -4.10 -26.78 2.15
N GLY A 174 -4.89 -25.84 1.65
CA GLY A 174 -6.34 -25.93 1.51
C GLY A 174 -7.11 -25.11 2.55
N GLN A 175 -8.41 -25.41 2.69
CA GLN A 175 -9.29 -24.69 3.63
C GLN A 175 -9.05 -25.14 5.07
N ASN A 176 -8.89 -24.15 5.95
CA ASN A 176 -8.67 -24.32 7.37
C ASN A 176 -9.58 -23.38 8.15
N GLN A 177 -9.77 -23.65 9.44
CA GLN A 177 -10.56 -22.79 10.32
C GLN A 177 -10.01 -22.77 11.74
N ILE A 178 -10.07 -21.59 12.37
CA ILE A 178 -9.78 -21.39 13.79
C ILE A 178 -11.06 -20.88 14.47
N ARG A 179 -11.44 -21.51 15.58
CA ARG A 179 -12.55 -21.05 16.42
C ARG A 179 -12.01 -20.27 17.61
N ILE A 180 -12.42 -19.01 17.71
CA ILE A 180 -12.06 -18.11 18.81
C ILE A 180 -13.23 -18.06 19.78
N SER A 181 -12.98 -18.25 21.08
CA SER A 181 -13.99 -18.06 22.13
C SER A 181 -14.12 -16.57 22.46
N ASN A 182 -15.35 -16.07 22.51
CA ASN A 182 -15.64 -14.68 22.86
C ASN A 182 -16.03 -14.53 24.34
N ALA A 183 -15.87 -15.58 25.16
CA ALA A 183 -16.30 -15.58 26.56
C ALA A 183 -15.67 -14.43 27.37
N SER A 184 -14.39 -14.16 27.14
CA SER A 184 -13.60 -13.09 27.77
C SER A 184 -13.77 -11.72 27.11
N LEU A 185 -14.45 -11.62 25.96
CA LEU A 185 -14.65 -10.36 25.23
C LEU A 185 -15.94 -9.68 25.71
N ALA A 186 -15.90 -8.36 25.87
CA ALA A 186 -17.09 -7.56 26.17
C ALA A 186 -17.88 -7.26 24.89
N ASN A 187 -19.09 -6.69 25.03
CA ASN A 187 -19.83 -6.22 23.87
C ASN A 187 -19.07 -5.06 23.22
N GLY A 188 -18.79 -5.17 21.92
CA GLY A 188 -17.97 -4.17 21.25
C GLY A 188 -17.42 -4.61 19.91
N MET A 189 -16.59 -3.73 19.34
CA MET A 189 -15.88 -3.95 18.08
C MET A 189 -14.44 -4.35 18.37
N TYR A 190 -13.95 -5.33 17.62
CA TYR A 190 -12.59 -5.86 17.73
C TYR A 190 -11.99 -6.06 16.34
N VAL A 191 -10.66 -6.16 16.30
CA VAL A 191 -9.90 -6.50 15.10
C VAL A 191 -9.24 -7.85 15.32
N VAL A 192 -9.61 -8.82 14.49
CA VAL A 192 -8.91 -10.11 14.39
C VAL A 192 -7.73 -9.92 13.46
N ARG A 193 -6.53 -10.31 13.90
CA ARG A 193 -5.32 -10.37 13.09
C ARG A 193 -4.94 -11.83 12.90
N LEU A 194 -4.88 -12.28 11.66
CA LEU A 194 -4.40 -13.60 11.28
C LEU A 194 -3.00 -13.45 10.71
N ASN A 195 -2.01 -14.05 11.36
CA ASN A 195 -0.62 -14.03 10.93
C ASN A 195 -0.35 -15.34 10.18
N ILE A 196 0.01 -15.28 8.90
CA ILE A 196 0.32 -16.44 8.05
C ILE A 196 1.75 -16.27 7.53
N GLY A 197 2.72 -16.98 8.11
CA GLY A 197 4.14 -16.75 7.82
C GLY A 197 4.54 -15.28 8.09
N ASN A 198 4.93 -14.55 7.04
CA ASN A 198 5.30 -13.13 7.12
C ASN A 198 4.15 -12.17 6.78
N GLN A 199 2.95 -12.69 6.52
CA GLN A 199 1.79 -11.89 6.14
C GLN A 199 0.84 -11.70 7.33
N ILE A 200 0.25 -10.51 7.45
CA ILE A 200 -0.73 -10.18 8.48
C ILE A 200 -2.01 -9.72 7.80
N ILE A 201 -3.10 -10.44 8.05
CA ILE A 201 -4.43 -10.13 7.50
C ILE A 201 -5.33 -9.71 8.66
N THR A 202 -6.14 -8.67 8.45
CA THR A 202 -7.02 -8.16 9.51
C THR A 202 -8.50 -8.15 9.09
N ARG A 203 -9.39 -8.48 10.04
CA ARG A 203 -10.84 -8.44 9.86
C ARG A 203 -11.52 -7.89 11.12
N LYS A 204 -12.47 -6.98 10.92
CA LYS A 204 -13.26 -6.40 12.01
C LYS A 204 -14.38 -7.36 12.41
N ILE A 205 -14.58 -7.55 13.71
CA ILE A 205 -15.67 -8.34 14.28
C ILE A 205 -16.45 -7.52 15.30
N SER A 206 -17.74 -7.82 15.41
CA SER A 206 -18.63 -7.32 16.44
C SER A 206 -18.98 -8.47 17.38
N VAL A 207 -18.84 -8.24 18.69
CA VAL A 207 -19.25 -9.18 19.74
C VAL A 207 -20.48 -8.61 20.45
N VAL A 208 -21.53 -9.42 20.56
CA VAL A 208 -22.82 -9.10 21.21
C VAL A 208 -23.25 -10.24 22.12
N LYS A 209 -23.23 -10.02 23.43
CA LYS A 209 -23.79 -10.94 24.45
C LYS A 209 -25.29 -10.72 24.57
#